data_AF-A0A0F9V1K6-F1
#
_entry.id   AF-A0A0F9V1K6-F1
#
_cell.length_a   1.000
_cell.length_b   1.000
_cell.length_c   1.000
_cell.angle_alpha   90.00
_cell.angle_beta   90.00
_cell.angle_gamma   90.00
#
_symmetry.space_group_name_H-M   'P 1'
#
loop_
_entity.id
_entity.type
_entity.pdbx_description
1 polymer ?
#
loop_
_entity_poly.entity_id
_entity_poly.type
_entity_poly.pdbx_seq_one_letter_code
_entity_poly.pdbx_strand_id
1 'polypeptide(L)'
;MLKPKVTEISPTLFEVLGHSVKIQTRKGRKLLLCDCINHTKFCLENPFCYHKELVIEHILKKPIKERLDKLIEVYENWCKLKLPQNPELMLNDLKNLKRTL
;
A
#
# COMPACT_ATOMS: atom_id res chain seq x y z
N MET A 1 -7.67 8.07 13.12
CA MET A 1 -6.48 7.29 13.56
C MET A 1 -5.58 7.09 12.35
N LEU A 2 -4.27 7.34 12.47
CA LEU A 2 -3.32 7.09 11.39
C LEU A 2 -3.22 5.57 11.17
N LYS A 3 -3.46 5.11 9.93
CA LYS A 3 -3.29 3.68 9.60
C LYS A 3 -1.83 3.26 9.86
N PRO A 4 -1.57 2.05 10.36
CA PRO A 4 -0.21 1.56 10.54
C PRO A 4 0.55 1.56 9.21
N LYS A 5 1.82 1.96 9.26
CA LYS A 5 2.68 1.96 8.08
C LYS A 5 3.18 0.53 7.82
N VAL A 6 3.06 0.08 6.57
CA VAL A 6 3.67 -1.16 6.07
C VAL A 6 5.02 -0.81 5.45
N THR A 7 6.07 -1.51 5.86
CA THR A 7 7.41 -1.38 5.30
C THR A 7 7.70 -2.60 4.41
N GLU A 8 7.95 -2.38 3.13
CA GLU A 8 8.37 -3.43 2.19
C GLU A 8 9.89 -3.63 2.31
N ILE A 9 10.32 -4.78 2.84
CA ILE A 9 11.74 -5.16 2.94
C ILE A 9 12.21 -5.78 1.62
N SER A 10 11.34 -6.58 1.00
CA SER A 10 11.53 -7.16 -0.32
C SER A 10 10.17 -7.43 -0.98
N PRO A 11 10.12 -7.79 -2.27
CA PRO A 11 8.86 -8.12 -2.95
C PRO A 11 8.05 -9.25 -2.30
N THR A 12 8.65 -10.02 -1.39
CA THR A 12 8.01 -11.14 -0.70
C THR A 12 8.04 -11.02 0.82
N LEU A 13 8.58 -9.94 1.39
CA LEU A 13 8.73 -9.77 2.84
C LEU A 13 8.40 -8.34 3.25
N PHE A 14 7.50 -8.23 4.22
CA PHE A 14 6.99 -6.97 4.73
C PHE A 14 7.07 -6.96 6.25
N GLU A 15 7.20 -5.78 6.81
CA GLU A 15 7.15 -5.54 8.25
C GLU A 15 6.02 -4.55 8.55
N VAL A 16 5.19 -4.88 9.55
CA VAL A 16 4.07 -4.06 9.99
C VAL A 16 3.83 -4.28 11.47
N LEU A 17 3.79 -3.20 12.25
CA LEU A 17 3.59 -3.25 13.71
C LEU A 17 4.58 -4.19 14.45
N GLY A 18 5.83 -4.28 13.98
CA GLY A 18 6.85 -5.16 14.54
C GLY A 18 6.69 -6.65 14.20
N HIS A 19 5.75 -6.99 13.30
CA HIS A 19 5.52 -8.35 12.82
C HIS A 19 5.96 -8.50 11.36
N SER A 20 6.56 -9.65 11.06
CA SER A 20 6.92 -10.01 9.69
C SER A 20 5.76 -10.69 8.98
N VAL A 21 5.54 -10.29 7.72
CA VAL A 21 4.56 -10.91 6.82
C VAL A 21 5.29 -11.31 5.54
N LYS A 22 5.23 -12.59 5.20
CA LYS A 22 5.95 -13.18 4.07
C LYS A 22 4.98 -13.77 3.05
N ILE A 23 5.22 -13.45 1.78
CA ILE A 23 4.57 -14.09 0.64
C ILE A 23 5.41 -15.30 0.23
N GLN A 24 4.84 -16.49 0.30
CA GLN A 24 5.48 -17.72 -0.15
C GLN A 24 4.66 -18.38 -1.25
N THR A 25 5.28 -18.77 -2.36
CA THR A 25 4.63 -19.60 -3.37
C THR A 25 4.84 -21.08 -3.05
N ARG A 26 3.76 -21.87 -2.94
CA ARG A 26 3.81 -23.33 -2.79
C ARG A 26 2.84 -23.99 -3.77
N LYS A 27 3.36 -24.88 -4.63
CA LYS A 27 2.55 -25.60 -5.64
C LYS A 27 1.64 -24.65 -6.46
N GLY A 28 2.20 -23.54 -6.95
CA GLY A 28 1.47 -22.52 -7.72
C GLY A 28 0.57 -21.58 -6.90
N ARG A 29 0.34 -21.84 -5.60
CA ARG A 29 -0.48 -21.00 -4.72
C ARG A 29 0.38 -20.02 -3.94
N LYS A 30 -0.03 -18.75 -3.89
CA LYS A 30 0.58 -17.75 -3.00
C LYS A 30 -0.04 -17.86 -1.60
N LEU A 31 0.82 -18.04 -0.61
CA LEU A 31 0.48 -18.09 0.81
C LEU A 31 1.01 -16.84 1.48
N LEU A 32 0.20 -16.27 2.36
CA LEU A 32 0.59 -15.13 3.17
C LEU A 32 0.80 -15.61 4.61
N LEU A 33 2.06 -15.65 5.03
CA LEU A 33 2.50 -16.10 6.34
C LEU A 33 2.78 -14.89 7.21
N CYS A 34 2.42 -14.95 8.49
CA CYS A 34 2.72 -13.89 9.46
C CYS A 34 3.17 -14.55 10.76
N ASP A 35 4.12 -13.94 11.44
CA ASP A 35 4.68 -14.43 12.71
C ASP A 35 3.84 -14.07 13.96
N CYS A 36 2.81 -13.22 13.81
CA CYS A 36 2.02 -12.76 14.95
C CYS A 36 1.19 -13.89 15.56
N ILE A 37 1.11 -13.95 16.89
CA ILE A 37 0.36 -14.96 17.67
C ILE A 37 -1.17 -14.85 17.47
N ASN A 38 -1.65 -13.76 16.84
CA ASN A 38 -3.08 -13.52 16.51
C ASN A 38 -3.66 -14.43 15.41
N HIS A 39 -3.03 -15.56 15.10
CA HIS A 39 -3.78 -16.75 14.71
C HIS A 39 -4.54 -17.22 15.94
N THR A 40 -5.69 -16.60 16.22
CA THR A 40 -6.49 -16.94 17.39
C THR A 40 -6.71 -18.45 17.41
N LYS A 41 -6.65 -19.06 18.60
CA LYS A 41 -6.95 -20.47 18.87
C LYS A 41 -8.34 -20.92 18.37
N PHE A 42 -9.14 -19.97 17.87
CA PHE A 42 -10.49 -20.08 17.35
C PHE A 42 -10.60 -19.99 15.81
N CYS A 43 -9.52 -19.68 15.08
CA CYS A 43 -9.53 -19.72 13.61
C CYS A 43 -9.43 -21.18 13.12
N LEU A 44 -10.54 -21.91 13.20
CA LEU A 44 -10.68 -23.27 12.65
C LEU A 44 -10.55 -23.29 11.12
N GLU A 45 -10.76 -22.16 10.46
CA GLU A 45 -10.65 -22.00 9.01
C GLU A 45 -9.85 -20.71 8.69
N ASN A 46 -8.66 -20.87 8.10
CA ASN A 46 -7.74 -19.83 7.61
C ASN A 46 -7.36 -18.68 8.59
N PRO A 47 -6.14 -18.69 9.19
CA PRO A 47 -5.69 -17.60 10.04
C PRO A 47 -5.36 -16.34 9.21
N PHE A 48 -6.32 -15.44 9.09
CA PHE A 48 -6.16 -14.14 8.43
C PHE A 48 -6.13 -13.04 9.50
N CYS A 49 -4.93 -12.55 9.82
CA CYS A 49 -4.73 -11.51 10.83
C CYS A 49 -4.68 -10.10 10.21
N TYR A 50 -4.83 -9.08 11.05
CA TYR A 50 -4.78 -7.69 10.62
C TYR A 50 -3.47 -7.30 9.87
N HIS A 51 -2.32 -7.86 10.26
CA HIS A 51 -1.06 -7.64 9.54
C HIS A 51 -1.11 -8.10 8.08
N LYS A 52 -1.75 -9.25 7.84
CA LYS A 52 -1.95 -9.79 6.49
C LYS A 52 -2.86 -8.89 5.66
N GLU A 53 -3.93 -8.39 6.26
CA GLU A 53 -4.84 -7.43 5.64
C GLU A 53 -4.10 -6.16 5.19
N LEU A 54 -3.32 -5.56 6.09
CA LEU A 54 -2.56 -4.34 5.79
C LEU A 54 -1.55 -4.55 4.66
N VAL A 55 -0.88 -5.70 4.64
CA VAL A 55 0.07 -6.03 3.56
C VAL A 55 -0.65 -6.24 2.23
N ILE A 56 -1.82 -6.89 2.22
CA ILE A 56 -2.64 -7.01 1.00
C ILE A 56 -3.09 -5.63 0.52
N GLU A 57 -3.60 -4.78 1.41
CA GLU A 57 -4.01 -3.42 1.06
C GLU A 57 -2.83 -2.64 0.47
N HIS A 58 -1.64 -2.74 1.06
CA HIS A 58 -0.42 -2.13 0.55
C HIS A 58 -0.09 -2.59 -0.88
N ILE A 59 -0.10 -3.90 -1.12
CA ILE A 59 0.20 -4.49 -2.44
C ILE A 59 -0.82 -4.03 -3.49
N LEU A 60 -2.11 -4.03 -3.16
CA LEU A 60 -3.17 -3.62 -4.09
C LEU A 60 -3.11 -2.12 -4.42
N LYS A 61 -2.71 -1.29 -3.44
CA LYS A 61 -2.60 0.17 -3.63
C LYS A 61 -1.31 0.62 -4.28
N LYS A 62 -0.23 -0.17 -4.22
CA LYS A 62 1.10 0.20 -4.76
C LYS A 62 1.03 0.68 -6.22
N PRO A 63 0.37 -0.03 -7.17
CA PRO A 63 0.26 0.45 -8.55
C PRO A 63 -0.53 1.76 -8.68
N ILE A 64 -1.53 1.99 -7.81
CA ILE A 64 -2.32 3.23 -7.81
C ILE A 64 -1.44 4.39 -7.35
N LYS A 65 -0.66 4.20 -6.28
CA LYS A 65 0.29 5.20 -5.77
C LYS A 65 1.33 5.57 -6.82
N GLU A 66 1.91 4.57 -7.50
CA GLU A 66 2.88 4.80 -8.58
C GLU A 66 2.27 5.58 -9.76
N ARG A 67 1.02 5.31 -10.13
CA ARG A 67 0.30 6.08 -11.16
C ARG A 67 0.01 7.51 -10.71
N LEU A 68 -0.39 7.70 -9.45
CA LEU A 68 -0.61 9.03 -8.88
C LEU A 68 0.68 9.84 -8.85
N ASP A 69 1.82 9.24 -8.53
CA ASP A 69 3.11 9.93 -8.52
C ASP A 69 3.48 10.47 -9.89
N LYS A 70 3.27 9.67 -10.95
CA LYS A 70 3.46 10.12 -12.34
C LYS A 70 2.53 11.27 -12.71
N LEU A 71 1.26 11.21 -12.31
CA LEU A 71 0.29 12.28 -12.58
C LEU A 71 0.67 13.57 -11.84
N ILE A 72 1.05 13.47 -10.56
CA ILE A 72 1.52 14.61 -9.76
C ILE A 72 2.72 15.27 -10.45
N GLU A 73 3.71 14.49 -10.89
CA GLU A 73 4.89 15.01 -11.61
C GLU A 73 4.51 15.78 -12.89
N VAL A 74 3.58 15.24 -13.68
CA VAL A 74 3.07 15.92 -14.90
C VAL A 74 2.45 17.27 -14.55
N TYR A 75 1.57 17.31 -13.55
CA TYR A 75 0.88 18.54 -13.14
C TYR A 75 1.84 19.54 -12.49
N GLU A 76 2.86 19.09 -11.74
CA GLU A 76 3.91 19.97 -11.22
C GLU A 76 4.69 20.65 -12.34
N ASN A 77 4.97 19.93 -13.44
CA ASN A 77 5.61 20.52 -14.61
C ASN A 77 4.69 21.49 -15.35
N TRP A 78 3.38 21.21 -15.43
CA TRP A 78 2.41 22.14 -16.02
C TRP A 78 2.27 23.45 -15.23
N CYS A 79 2.30 23.38 -13.88
CA CYS A 79 2.34 24.58 -13.04
C CYS A 79 3.56 25.47 -13.36
N LYS A 80 4.74 24.87 -13.62
CA LYS A 80 5.95 25.62 -14.02
C LYS A 80 5.81 26.29 -15.38
N LEU A 81 5.08 25.67 -16.31
CA LEU A 81 4.90 26.15 -17.68
C LEU A 81 3.82 27.24 -17.83
N LYS A 82 3.09 27.60 -16.75
CA LYS A 82 2.02 28.62 -16.74
C LYS A 82 0.98 28.44 -17.87
N LEU A 83 0.53 27.20 -18.06
CA LEU A 83 -0.52 26.88 -19.03
C LEU A 83 -1.86 27.56 -18.67
N PRO A 84 -2.74 27.83 -19.67
CA PRO A 84 -4.00 28.56 -19.44
C PRO A 84 -5.04 27.81 -18.60
N GLN A 85 -4.93 26.49 -18.44
CA GLN A 85 -5.75 25.72 -17.49
C GLN A 85 -5.09 25.76 -16.12
N ASN A 86 -5.83 26.10 -15.05
CA ASN A 86 -5.32 26.18 -13.68
C ASN A 86 -4.89 24.79 -13.15
N PRO A 87 -3.60 24.41 -13.23
CA PRO A 87 -3.16 23.06 -12.91
C PRO A 87 -2.99 22.87 -11.39
N GLU A 88 -3.01 23.96 -10.62
CA GLU A 88 -2.78 23.97 -9.17
C GLU A 88 -3.91 23.29 -8.41
N LEU A 89 -5.16 23.49 -8.85
CA LEU A 89 -6.33 22.83 -8.24
C LEU A 89 -6.23 21.30 -8.39
N MET A 90 -5.96 20.82 -9.60
CA MET A 90 -5.79 19.40 -9.88
C MET A 90 -4.59 18.82 -9.12
N LEU A 91 -3.48 19.55 -9.06
CA LEU A 91 -2.31 19.12 -8.30
C LEU A 91 -2.62 18.96 -6.81
N ASN A 92 -3.39 19.89 -6.23
CA ASN A 92 -3.81 19.82 -4.84
C ASN A 92 -4.73 18.63 -4.60
N ASP A 93 -5.70 18.38 -5.48
CA ASP A 93 -6.60 17.23 -5.39
C ASP A 93 -5.83 15.89 -5.45
N LEU A 94 -4.87 15.78 -6.37
CA LEU A 94 -4.01 14.58 -6.49
C LEU A 94 -3.15 14.37 -5.24
N LYS A 95 -2.58 15.44 -4.67
CA LYS A 95 -1.80 15.38 -3.42
C LYS A 95 -2.67 14.97 -2.24
N ASN A 96 -3.92 15.45 -2.18
CA ASN A 96 -4.88 15.06 -1.15
C ASN A 96 -5.28 13.59 -1.30
N LEU A 97 -5.57 13.13 -2.52
CA LEU A 97 -5.88 11.72 -2.81
C LEU A 97 -4.71 10.79 -2.43
N LYS A 98 -3.46 11.21 -2.68
CA LYS A 98 -2.28 10.44 -2.28
C LYS A 98 -2.17 10.28 -0.76
N ARG A 99 -2.59 11.29 0.02
CA ARG A 99 -2.56 11.26 1.50
C ARG A 99 -3.60 10.31 2.10
N THR A 100 -4.70 10.06 1.39
CA THR A 100 -5.79 9.18 1.87
C THR A 100 -5.57 7.70 1.53
N LEU A 101 -4.62 7.40 0.63
CA LEU A 101 -4.29 6.05 0.17
C LEU A 101 -3.17 5.38 0.98
#